data_AF-A0AAN9JQX4-F1
#
_entry.id   AF-A0AAN9JQX4-F1
#
_cell.length_a   1.000
_cell.length_b   1.000
_cell.length_c   1.000
_cell.angle_alpha   90.00
_cell.angle_beta   90.00
_cell.angle_gamma   90.00
#
_symmetry.space_group_name_H-M   'P 1'
#
loop_
_entity.id
_entity.type
_entity.pdbx_description
1 polymer ?
#
loop_
_entity_poly.entity_id
_entity_poly.type
_entity_poly.pdbx_seq_one_letter_code
_entity_poly.pdbx_strand_id
1 'polypeptide(L)'
;MAYAFTFWTCYVLLKEYEKVAAMRLQFLATEKCRPDQFTVLVKNFPPDPDESTSELVEHFFLVNHPDNYFTHQVVYNANKLAKLVKKKKKLQNWLVDYQNKLERTSKI
;
A
#
# COMPACT_ATOMS: atom_id res chain seq x y z
N MET A 1 13.69 1.64 -44.76
CA MET A 1 12.92 2.64 -44.00
C MET A 1 12.42 2.09 -42.68
N ALA A 2 11.55 1.07 -42.65
CA ALA A 2 11.03 0.50 -41.39
C ALA A 2 12.12 0.11 -40.38
N TYR A 3 13.13 -0.65 -40.80
CA TYR A 3 14.24 -1.08 -39.92
C TYR A 3 15.10 0.06 -39.36
N ALA A 4 15.27 1.14 -40.12
CA ALA A 4 16.03 2.30 -39.65
C ALA A 4 15.26 3.08 -38.58
N PHE A 5 13.95 3.24 -38.76
CA PHE A 5 13.08 3.84 -37.75
C PHE A 5 13.01 2.99 -36.48
N THR A 6 12.84 1.66 -36.60
CA THR A 6 12.82 0.78 -35.43
C THR A 6 14.17 0.77 -34.71
N PHE A 7 15.28 0.78 -35.44
CA PHE A 7 16.60 0.85 -34.81
C PHE A 7 16.79 2.17 -34.06
N TRP A 8 16.39 3.29 -34.66
CA TRP A 8 16.46 4.60 -34.04
C TRP A 8 15.56 4.71 -32.80
N THR A 9 14.32 4.24 -32.88
CA THR A 9 13.41 4.28 -31.73
C THR A 9 13.90 3.39 -30.60
N CYS A 10 14.39 2.18 -30.88
CA CYS A 10 14.99 1.31 -29.88
C CYS A 10 16.23 1.97 -29.22
N TYR A 11 17.06 2.65 -29.99
CA TYR A 11 18.23 3.36 -29.46
C TYR A 11 17.82 4.52 -28.52
N VAL A 12 16.86 5.34 -28.93
CA VAL A 12 16.35 6.44 -28.10
C VAL A 12 15.70 5.91 -26.83
N LEU A 13 14.88 4.86 -26.93
CA LEU A 13 14.24 4.23 -25.77
C LEU A 13 15.26 3.67 -24.78
N LEU A 14 16.34 3.05 -25.26
CA LEU A 14 17.41 2.55 -24.39
C LEU A 14 18.05 3.69 -23.60
N LYS A 15 18.34 4.82 -24.27
CA LYS A 15 18.96 5.99 -23.63
C LYS A 15 18.06 6.70 -22.65
N GLU A 16 16.78 6.85 -22.97
CA GLU A 16 15.82 7.43 -22.03
C GLU A 16 15.58 6.49 -20.84
N TYR A 17 15.55 5.18 -21.05
CA TYR A 17 15.42 4.22 -19.95
C TYR A 17 16.60 4.30 -18.98
N GLU A 18 17.84 4.37 -19.49
CA GLU A 18 19.05 4.57 -18.70
C GLU A 18 18.95 5.84 -17.83
N LYS A 19 18.49 6.95 -18.41
CA LYS A 19 18.30 8.22 -17.71
C LYS A 19 17.21 8.14 -16.64
N VAL A 20 16.06 7.55 -16.94
CA VAL A 20 14.95 7.39 -15.97
C VAL A 20 15.35 6.46 -14.82
N ALA A 21 16.09 5.39 -15.10
CA ALA A 21 16.61 4.49 -14.08
C ALA A 21 17.58 5.23 -13.13
N ALA A 22 18.49 6.04 -13.68
CA ALA A 22 19.41 6.85 -12.87
C ALA A 22 18.66 7.86 -11.99
N MET A 23 17.67 8.57 -12.54
CA MET A 23 16.82 9.49 -11.78
C MET A 23 16.05 8.76 -10.67
N ARG A 24 15.53 7.56 -10.94
CA ARG A 24 14.82 6.74 -9.94
C ARG A 24 15.75 6.31 -8.81
N LEU A 25 16.98 5.90 -9.11
CA LEU A 25 17.96 5.50 -8.09
C LEU A 25 18.38 6.67 -7.21
N GLN A 26 18.64 7.83 -7.80
CA GLN A 26 18.94 9.06 -7.05
C GLN A 26 17.77 9.47 -6.15
N PHE A 27 16.54 9.37 -6.66
CA PHE A 27 15.34 9.63 -5.88
C PHE A 27 15.23 8.68 -4.70
N LEU A 28 15.38 7.37 -4.93
CA LEU A 28 15.28 6.36 -3.87
C LEU A 28 16.36 6.53 -2.78
N ALA A 29 17.58 6.92 -3.15
CA ALA A 29 18.67 7.16 -2.21
C ALA A 29 18.48 8.45 -1.37
N THR A 30 17.75 9.45 -1.91
CA THR A 30 17.51 10.75 -1.24
C THR A 30 16.19 10.76 -0.46
N GLU A 31 15.33 9.76 -0.69
CA GLU A 31 14.00 9.69 -0.09
C GLU A 31 14.09 9.50 1.44
N LYS A 32 13.16 10.14 2.17
CA LYS A 32 13.09 10.00 3.63
C LYS A 32 12.66 8.59 4.01
N CYS A 33 13.05 8.15 5.21
CA CYS A 33 12.63 6.88 5.78
C CYS A 33 11.10 6.78 5.80
N ARG A 34 10.56 5.78 5.12
CA ARG A 34 9.13 5.48 5.07
C ARG A 34 8.91 4.00 5.44
N PRO A 35 7.74 3.64 5.98
CA PRO A 35 7.49 2.26 6.41
C PRO A 35 7.52 1.24 5.25
N ASP A 36 7.26 1.66 4.00
CA ASP A 36 7.34 0.79 2.82
C ASP A 36 8.75 0.25 2.55
N GLN A 37 9.80 0.93 3.02
CA GLN A 37 11.18 0.48 2.88
C GLN A 37 11.54 -0.69 3.81
N PHE A 38 10.79 -0.86 4.91
CA PHE A 38 11.05 -1.85 5.96
C PHE A 38 9.97 -2.92 6.07
N THR A 39 8.88 -2.80 5.30
CA THR A 39 7.74 -3.73 5.35
C THR A 39 7.68 -4.58 4.10
N VAL A 40 7.58 -5.90 4.30
CA VAL A 40 7.46 -6.87 3.21
C VAL A 40 6.07 -7.50 3.25
N LEU A 41 5.39 -7.54 2.11
CA LEU A 41 4.10 -8.21 1.97
C LEU A 41 4.33 -9.69 1.63
N VAL A 42 4.09 -10.56 2.61
CA VAL A 42 4.13 -12.02 2.43
C VAL A 42 2.74 -12.52 2.05
N LYS A 43 2.67 -13.38 1.03
CA LYS A 43 1.41 -13.99 0.54
C LYS A 43 1.54 -15.52 0.56
N ASN A 44 0.40 -16.21 0.62
CA ASN A 44 0.29 -17.67 0.56
C ASN A 44 1.09 -18.39 1.65
N PHE A 45 0.84 -18.02 2.89
CA PHE A 45 1.40 -18.73 4.02
C PHE A 45 0.65 -20.07 4.23
N PRO A 46 1.34 -21.19 4.50
CA PRO A 46 0.70 -22.48 4.65
C PRO A 46 -0.25 -22.47 5.87
N PRO A 47 -1.46 -23.04 5.76
CA PRO A 47 -2.34 -23.21 6.91
C PRO A 47 -1.80 -24.34 7.79
N ASP A 48 -1.63 -24.05 9.08
CA ASP A 48 -1.27 -25.04 10.09
C ASP A 48 -2.49 -25.30 10.99
N PRO A 49 -2.82 -26.58 11.30
CA PRO A 49 -3.91 -26.91 12.21
C PRO A 49 -3.62 -26.58 13.68
N ASP A 50 -2.35 -26.54 14.09
CA ASP A 50 -1.95 -26.43 15.49
C ASP A 50 -1.61 -25.00 15.91
N GLU A 51 -1.12 -24.17 14.99
CA GLU A 51 -0.71 -22.78 15.24
C GLU A 51 -1.59 -21.76 14.51
N SER A 52 -1.84 -20.61 15.14
CA SER A 52 -2.47 -19.49 14.44
C SER A 52 -1.54 -18.95 13.35
N THR A 53 -2.10 -18.33 12.30
CA THR A 53 -1.29 -17.71 11.24
C THR A 53 -0.33 -16.63 11.76
N SER A 54 -0.61 -16.06 12.94
CA SER A 54 0.24 -15.06 13.59
C SER A 54 1.48 -15.71 14.19
N GLU A 55 1.26 -16.76 15.00
CA GLU A 55 2.33 -17.51 15.68
C GLU A 55 3.25 -18.18 14.68
N LEU A 56 2.69 -18.80 13.65
CA LEU A 56 3.47 -19.48 12.62
C LEU A 56 4.37 -18.51 11.84
N VAL A 57 3.89 -17.29 11.55
CA VAL A 57 4.71 -16.25 10.90
C VAL A 57 5.81 -15.80 11.86
N GLU A 58 5.48 -15.54 13.11
CA GLU A 58 6.46 -15.12 14.12
C GLU A 58 7.56 -16.16 14.30
N HIS A 59 7.21 -17.42 14.50
CA HIS A 59 8.16 -18.53 14.61
C HIS A 59 9.03 -18.65 13.35
N PHE A 60 8.42 -18.61 12.15
CA PHE A 60 9.17 -18.69 10.90
C PHE A 60 10.21 -17.57 10.76
N PHE A 61 9.84 -16.32 11.05
CA PHE A 61 10.76 -15.19 10.90
C PHE A 61 11.81 -15.11 12.02
N LEU A 62 11.48 -15.50 13.25
CA LEU A 62 12.47 -15.58 14.33
C LEU A 62 13.52 -16.67 14.06
N VAL A 63 13.13 -17.80 13.49
CA VAL A 63 14.06 -18.89 13.16
C VAL A 63 14.95 -18.54 11.96
N ASN A 64 14.38 -17.93 10.90
CA ASN A 64 15.13 -17.67 9.67
C ASN A 64 15.85 -16.30 9.66
N HIS A 65 15.30 -15.30 10.35
CA HIS A 65 15.77 -13.92 10.34
C HIS A 65 15.77 -13.29 11.75
N PRO A 66 16.49 -13.88 12.73
CA PRO A 66 16.43 -13.48 14.14
C PRO A 66 16.79 -12.01 14.38
N ASP A 67 17.81 -11.49 13.69
CA ASP A 67 18.34 -10.14 13.94
C ASP A 67 17.56 -9.04 13.20
N ASN A 68 16.79 -9.39 12.17
CA ASN A 68 16.12 -8.43 11.28
C ASN A 68 14.61 -8.38 11.48
N TYR A 69 14.03 -9.38 12.13
CA TYR A 69 12.60 -9.43 12.37
C TYR A 69 12.21 -8.50 13.52
N PHE A 70 11.22 -7.64 13.28
CA PHE A 70 10.73 -6.69 14.28
C PHE A 70 9.29 -7.00 14.70
N THR A 71 8.36 -6.97 13.74
CA THR A 71 6.94 -7.24 13.99
C THR A 71 6.25 -7.65 12.70
N HIS A 72 5.10 -8.28 12.83
CA HIS A 72 4.23 -8.60 11.71
C HIS A 72 2.80 -8.11 11.99
N GLN A 73 2.04 -7.86 10.92
CA GLN A 73 0.62 -7.57 11.00
C GLN A 73 -0.15 -8.52 10.10
N VAL A 74 -0.98 -9.37 10.72
CA VAL A 74 -1.84 -10.30 9.97
C VAL A 74 -2.94 -9.52 9.25
N VAL A 75 -3.16 -9.84 7.97
CA VAL A 75 -4.19 -9.22 7.15
C VAL A 75 -5.49 -10.01 7.29
N TYR A 76 -6.51 -9.37 7.88
CA TYR A 76 -7.83 -9.95 8.05
C TYR A 76 -8.81 -9.46 6.97
N ASN A 77 -9.83 -10.27 6.67
CA ASN A 77 -10.91 -9.87 5.75
C ASN A 77 -11.84 -8.84 6.40
N ALA A 78 -11.44 -7.56 6.35
CA ALA A 78 -12.20 -6.44 6.89
C ALA A 78 -13.26 -5.88 5.92
N ASN A 79 -13.58 -6.56 4.82
CA ASN A 79 -14.44 -6.00 3.75
C ASN A 79 -15.85 -5.63 4.23
N LYS A 80 -16.46 -6.47 5.08
CA LYS A 80 -17.79 -6.20 5.65
C LYS A 80 -17.76 -4.98 6.58
N LEU A 81 -16.74 -4.91 7.44
CA LEU A 81 -16.54 -3.80 8.37
C LEU A 81 -16.27 -2.49 7.61
N ALA A 82 -15.41 -2.51 6.60
CA ALA A 82 -15.10 -1.35 5.76
C ALA A 82 -16.36 -0.79 5.08
N LYS A 83 -17.25 -1.65 4.59
CA LYS A 83 -18.55 -1.23 4.03
C LYS A 83 -19.44 -0.54 5.07
N LEU A 84 -19.50 -1.06 6.29
CA LEU A 84 -20.28 -0.45 7.38
C LEU A 84 -19.70 0.91 7.80
N VAL A 85 -18.37 1.02 7.93
CA VAL A 85 -17.68 2.27 8.25
C VAL A 85 -17.95 3.33 7.17
N LYS A 86 -17.91 2.93 5.89
CA LYS A 86 -18.23 3.84 4.78
C LYS A 86 -19.68 4.33 4.83
N LYS A 87 -20.65 3.45 5.14
CA LYS A 87 -22.05 3.84 5.34
C LYS A 87 -22.22 4.80 6.52
N LYS A 88 -21.58 4.52 7.67
CA LYS A 88 -21.58 5.40 8.84
C LYS A 88 -21.06 6.79 8.50
N LYS A 89 -19.90 6.89 7.85
CA LYS A 89 -19.32 8.18 7.42
C LYS A 89 -20.29 8.96 6.51
N LYS A 90 -20.93 8.29 5.55
CA LYS A 90 -21.92 8.91 4.67
C LYS A 90 -23.12 9.46 5.44
N LEU A 91 -23.68 8.66 6.37
CA LEU A 91 -24.81 9.09 7.20
C LEU A 91 -24.45 10.27 8.11
N GLN A 92 -23.24 10.27 8.67
CA GLN A 92 -22.76 11.38 9.48
C GLN A 92 -22.64 12.68 8.66
N ASN A 93 -22.15 12.60 7.41
CA ASN A 93 -22.11 13.76 6.52
C ASN A 93 -23.52 14.30 6.22
N TRP A 94 -24.50 13.42 5.99
CA TRP A 94 -25.90 13.83 5.81
C TRP A 94 -26.47 14.49 7.06
N LEU A 95 -26.22 13.91 8.24
CA LEU A 95 -26.67 14.47 9.51
C LEU A 95 -26.14 15.89 9.70
N VAL A 96 -24.85 16.11 9.44
CA VAL A 96 -24.22 17.44 9.51
C VAL A 96 -24.85 18.40 8.51
N ASP A 97 -25.11 17.97 7.27
CA ASP A 97 -25.78 18.80 6.27
C ASP A 97 -27.20 19.24 6.72
N TYR A 98 -27.98 18.32 7.27
CA TYR A 98 -29.32 18.64 7.79
C TYR A 98 -29.26 19.58 9.00
N GLN A 99 -28.35 19.37 9.94
CA GLN A 99 -28.16 20.27 11.08
C GLN A 99 -27.79 21.69 10.63
N ASN A 100 -26.84 21.81 9.70
CA ASN A 100 -26.43 23.10 9.14
C ASN A 100 -27.59 23.82 8.44
N LYS A 101 -28.47 23.08 7.76
CA LYS A 101 -29.66 23.66 7.13
C LYS A 101 -30.66 24.17 8.18
N LEU A 102 -30.92 23.39 9.22
CA LEU A 102 -31.81 23.78 10.31
C LEU A 102 -31.32 25.04 11.04
N GLU A 103 -30.03 25.08 11.40
CA GLU A 103 -29.44 26.25 12.08
C GLU A 103 -29.48 27.53 11.23
N ARG A 104 -29.42 27.41 9.90
CA ARG A 104 -29.56 28.55 8.98
C ARG A 104 -31.00 29.06 8.95
N THR A 105 -31.97 28.15 8.91
CA THR A 105 -33.40 28.50 8.87
C THR A 105 -33.89 29.06 10.20
N SER A 106 -33.34 28.62 11.35
CA SER A 106 -33.73 29.11 12.67
C SER A 106 -33.11 30.46 13.06
N LYS A 107 -32.13 30.96 12.29
CA LYS A 107 -31.47 32.26 12.50
C LYS A 107 -32.07 33.38 11.63
N ILE A 108 -33.07 33.05 10.82
CA ILE A 108 -33.92 33.99 10.06
C ILE A 108 -35.21 34.17 10.85
#